data_AF-A0A2S7I2H4-F1
#
_entry.id   AF-A0A2S7I2H4-F1
#
_cell.length_a   1.000
_cell.length_b   1.000
_cell.length_c   1.000
_cell.angle_alpha   90.00
_cell.angle_beta   90.00
_cell.angle_gamma   90.00
#
_symmetry.space_group_name_H-M   'P 1'
#
loop_
_entity.id
_entity.type
_entity.pdbx_description
1 polymer ?
#
loop_
_entity_poly.entity_id
_entity_poly.type
_entity_poly.pdbx_seq_one_letter_code
_entity_poly.pdbx_strand_id
1 'polypeptide(L)'
;MNIKEKTVVIVMPSNDKINQLKKESASEDEFSVIVEDGLYYLDQAKIFLKKKNIKTIKINSSDQVRFLENGRFKKFNIKELSWDIIFYMPKKSAKQIDITDIENEFQNYFLTIKKTKF
;
A
#
# COMPACT_ATOMS: atom_id res chain seq x y z
N MET A 1 -8.20 10.77 6.29
CA MET A 1 -8.61 10.70 4.88
C MET A 1 -9.61 9.58 4.67
N ASN A 2 -10.68 9.85 3.94
CA ASN A 2 -11.75 8.89 3.66
C ASN A 2 -11.75 8.55 2.16
N ILE A 3 -11.68 7.26 1.81
CA ILE A 3 -11.60 6.76 0.43
C ILE A 3 -12.87 5.96 0.13
N LYS A 4 -13.54 6.31 -0.98
CA LYS A 4 -14.82 5.73 -1.40
C LYS A 4 -14.83 5.11 -2.80
N GLU A 5 -13.76 5.29 -3.56
CA GLU A 5 -13.65 4.87 -4.96
C GLU A 5 -12.39 4.04 -5.18
N LYS A 6 -12.33 3.32 -6.31
CA LYS A 6 -11.19 2.48 -6.68
C LYS A 6 -9.90 3.31 -6.65
N THR A 7 -9.01 2.97 -5.73
CA THR A 7 -7.82 3.75 -5.44
C THR A 7 -6.70 2.83 -4.95
N VAL A 8 -5.48 3.17 -5.32
CA VAL A 8 -4.27 2.61 -4.73
C VAL A 8 -3.65 3.63 -3.80
N VAL A 9 -3.36 3.24 -2.57
CA VAL A 9 -2.72 4.08 -1.57
C VAL A 9 -1.26 3.66 -1.43
N ILE A 10 -0.35 4.58 -1.68
CA ILE A 10 1.09 4.42 -1.47
C ILE A 10 1.39 5.01 -0.10
N VAL A 11 1.93 4.20 0.81
CA VAL A 11 2.25 4.61 2.17
C VAL A 11 3.77 4.77 2.28
N MET A 12 4.21 6.00 2.51
CA MET A 12 5.60 6.28 2.88
C MET A 12 5.79 6.15 4.38
N PRO A 13 6.97 5.72 4.86
CA PRO A 13 7.27 5.77 6.28
C PRO A 13 7.27 7.23 6.77
N SER A 14 6.76 7.46 7.99
CA SER A 14 6.93 8.72 8.70
C SER A 14 8.38 8.89 9.18
N ASN A 15 8.75 10.11 9.58
CA ASN A 15 10.08 10.36 10.18
C ASN A 15 10.33 9.49 11.42
N ASP A 16 9.30 9.28 12.26
CA ASP A 16 9.42 8.40 13.42
C ASP A 16 9.71 6.95 13.00
N LYS A 17 9.06 6.47 11.94
CA LYS A 17 9.29 5.12 11.41
C LYS A 17 10.67 4.99 10.77
N ILE A 18 11.14 6.02 10.05
CA ILE A 18 12.51 6.06 9.51
C ILE A 18 13.53 5.99 10.65
N ASN A 19 13.34 6.77 11.70
CA ASN A 19 14.22 6.76 12.87
C ASN A 19 14.18 5.41 13.60
N GLN A 20 13.01 4.78 13.68
CA GLN A 20 12.86 3.44 14.23
C GLN A 20 13.64 2.41 13.40
N LEU A 21 13.43 2.38 12.09
CA LEU A 21 14.14 1.47 11.18
C LEU A 21 15.66 1.65 11.28
N LYS A 22 16.14 2.90 11.34
CA LYS A 22 17.58 3.18 11.50
C LYS A 22 18.12 2.65 12.84
N LYS A 23 17.34 2.66 13.92
CA LYS A 23 17.73 2.11 15.23
C LYS A 23 17.65 0.58 15.27
N GLU A 24 16.73 -0.01 14.53
CA GLU A 24 16.54 -1.47 14.44
C GLU A 24 17.56 -2.14 13.51
N SER A 25 18.15 -1.38 12.58
CA SER A 25 19.22 -1.86 11.70
C SER A 25 20.54 -2.02 12.46
N ALA A 26 21.31 -3.06 12.15
CA ALA A 26 22.60 -3.31 12.77
C ALA A 26 23.69 -2.33 12.30
N SER A 27 23.49 -1.71 11.12
CA SER A 27 24.41 -0.71 10.56
C SER A 27 23.68 0.30 9.67
N GLU A 28 24.38 1.38 9.30
CA GLU A 28 23.88 2.33 8.30
C GLU A 28 23.79 1.70 6.90
N ASP A 29 24.66 0.73 6.59
CA ASP A 29 24.62 0.00 5.31
C ASP A 29 23.36 -0.86 5.22
N GLU A 30 23.03 -1.61 6.28
CA GLU A 30 21.80 -2.42 6.31
C GLU A 30 20.56 -1.53 6.19
N PHE A 31 20.53 -0.42 6.93
CA PHE A 31 19.46 0.56 6.79
C PHE A 31 19.33 1.09 5.36
N SER A 32 20.46 1.38 4.71
CA SER A 32 20.48 1.88 3.33
C SER A 32 19.92 0.85 2.35
N VAL A 33 20.29 -0.43 2.50
CA VAL A 33 19.73 -1.53 1.69
C VAL A 33 18.21 -1.63 1.85
N ILE A 34 17.68 -1.52 3.08
CA ILE A 34 16.23 -1.54 3.33
C ILE A 34 15.52 -0.40 2.58
N VAL A 35 16.09 0.82 2.64
CA VAL A 35 15.53 1.99 1.95
C VAL A 35 15.58 1.80 0.44
N GLU A 36 16.71 1.35 -0.09
CA GLU A 36 16.94 1.15 -1.53
C GLU A 36 15.98 0.11 -2.11
N ASP A 37 15.84 -1.05 -1.46
CA ASP A 37 14.92 -2.10 -1.88
C ASP A 37 13.47 -1.61 -1.84
N GLY A 38 13.07 -0.97 -0.74
CA GLY A 38 11.71 -0.42 -0.58
C GLY A 38 11.37 0.59 -1.67
N LEU A 39 12.31 1.48 -2.02
CA LEU A 39 12.14 2.45 -3.09
C LEU A 39 12.14 1.81 -4.48
N TYR A 40 13.01 0.83 -4.72
CA TYR A 40 13.11 0.12 -5.99
C TYR A 40 11.79 -0.58 -6.35
N TYR A 41 11.27 -1.42 -5.46
CA TYR A 41 10.01 -2.14 -5.71
C TYR A 41 8.81 -1.19 -5.79
N LEU A 42 8.82 -0.12 -4.98
CA LEU A 42 7.77 0.89 -5.06
C LEU A 42 7.78 1.62 -6.42
N ASP A 43 8.95 1.88 -7.00
CA ASP A 43 9.06 2.50 -8.32
C ASP A 43 8.55 1.56 -9.43
N GLN A 44 8.96 0.29 -9.40
CA GLN A 44 8.44 -0.73 -10.32
C GLN A 44 6.92 -0.85 -10.24
N ALA A 45 6.37 -0.88 -9.03
CA ALA A 45 4.93 -0.92 -8.81
C ALA A 45 4.22 0.33 -9.34
N LYS A 46 4.79 1.52 -9.15
CA LYS A 46 4.24 2.78 -9.71
C LYS A 46 4.21 2.76 -11.24
N ILE A 47 5.27 2.28 -11.88
CA ILE A 47 5.35 2.15 -13.35
C ILE A 47 4.22 1.23 -13.84
N PHE A 48 4.04 0.07 -13.20
CA PHE A 48 2.97 -0.86 -13.53
C PHE A 48 1.58 -0.24 -13.35
N LEU A 49 1.32 0.37 -12.19
CA LEU A 49 0.02 0.98 -11.87
C LEU A 49 -0.33 2.14 -12.80
N LYS A 50 0.67 2.92 -13.24
CA LYS A 50 0.50 3.97 -14.24
C LYS A 50 0.03 3.38 -15.57
N LYS A 51 0.61 2.25 -16.03
CA LYS A 51 0.17 1.54 -17.25
C LYS A 51 -1.28 1.02 -17.15
N LYS A 52 -1.79 0.77 -15.94
CA LYS A 52 -3.17 0.33 -15.70
C LYS A 52 -4.19 1.47 -15.52
N ASN A 53 -3.76 2.74 -15.61
CA ASN A 53 -4.62 3.92 -15.45
C ASN A 53 -5.42 3.93 -14.13
N ILE A 54 -4.78 3.57 -13.02
CA ILE A 54 -5.43 3.55 -11.70
C ILE A 54 -5.03 4.78 -10.90
N LYS A 55 -6.02 5.38 -10.23
CA LYS A 55 -5.80 6.47 -9.29
C LYS A 55 -4.90 6.02 -8.15
N THR A 56 -3.76 6.69 -8.00
CA THR A 56 -2.84 6.52 -6.89
C THR A 56 -2.88 7.75 -5.98
N ILE A 57 -2.85 7.53 -4.67
CA ILE A 57 -2.67 8.59 -3.69
C ILE A 57 -1.47 8.26 -2.81
N LYS A 58 -0.69 9.26 -2.42
CA LYS A 58 0.47 9.11 -1.55
C LYS A 58 0.13 9.68 -0.17
N ILE A 59 0.44 8.94 0.88
CA ILE A 59 0.29 9.36 2.28
C ILE A 59 1.49 8.92 3.11
N ASN A 60 1.61 9.44 4.32
CA ASN A 60 2.60 9.00 5.30
C ASN A 60 1.97 8.03 6.30
N SER A 61 2.77 7.14 6.90
CA SER A 61 2.31 6.16 7.90
C SER A 61 1.73 6.81 9.18
N SER A 62 2.03 8.09 9.43
CA SER A 62 1.42 8.89 10.50
C SER A 62 -0.03 9.29 10.22
N ASP A 63 -0.46 9.22 8.96
CA ASP A 63 -1.79 9.66 8.56
C ASP A 63 -2.88 8.66 8.99
N GLN A 64 -4.13 9.12 9.01
CA GLN A 64 -5.27 8.23 9.14
C GLN A 64 -5.91 8.01 7.77
N VAL A 65 -6.06 6.75 7.36
CA VAL A 65 -6.82 6.36 6.18
C VAL A 65 -8.01 5.49 6.58
N ARG A 66 -9.16 5.76 5.96
CA ARG A 66 -10.38 4.99 6.13
C ARG A 66 -10.96 4.65 4.77
N PHE A 67 -11.43 3.41 4.62
CA PHE A 67 -12.02 2.92 3.38
C PHE A 67 -13.51 2.64 3.58
N LEU A 68 -14.33 2.95 2.58
CA LEU A 68 -15.76 2.66 2.63
C LEU A 68 -15.99 1.16 2.38
N GLU A 69 -16.46 0.46 3.40
CA GLU A 69 -16.82 -0.96 3.34
C GLU A 69 -18.25 -1.14 3.84
N ASN A 70 -19.12 -1.75 3.03
CA ASN A 70 -20.52 -2.02 3.38
C ASN A 70 -21.27 -0.79 3.93
N GLY A 71 -21.03 0.40 3.34
CA GLY A 71 -21.68 1.65 3.71
C GLY A 71 -21.10 2.35 4.94
N ARG A 72 -20.01 1.83 5.55
CA ARG A 72 -19.33 2.46 6.69
C ARG A 72 -17.84 2.64 6.43
N PHE A 73 -17.27 3.74 6.90
CA PHE A 73 -15.82 3.95 6.84
C PHE A 73 -15.12 3.12 7.92
N LYS A 74 -14.24 2.21 7.50
CA LYS A 74 -13.37 1.46 8.41
C LYS A 74 -11.96 2.01 8.37
N LYS A 75 -11.34 2.17 9.54
CA LYS A 75 -9.94 2.56 9.67
C LYS A 75 -9.05 1.40 9.23
N PHE A 76 -8.03 1.70 8.44
CA PHE A 76 -6.95 0.78 8.14
C PHE A 76 -5.72 1.21 8.93
N ASN A 77 -5.05 0.28 9.61
CA ASN A 77 -3.86 0.62 10.36
C ASN A 77 -2.67 0.69 9.41
N ILE A 78 -2.05 1.87 9.32
CA ILE A 78 -0.90 2.11 8.42
C ILE A 78 0.36 2.54 9.16
N LYS A 79 0.34 2.59 10.51
CA LYS A 79 1.45 3.13 11.32
C LYS A 79 2.76 2.39 11.13
N GLU A 80 2.68 1.06 10.96
CA GLU A 80 3.85 0.20 10.81
C GLU A 80 4.34 0.05 9.37
N LEU A 81 3.61 0.63 8.41
CA LEU A 81 3.90 0.48 7.00
C LEU A 81 5.04 1.40 6.54
N SER A 82 5.87 0.89 5.63
CA SER A 82 7.07 1.54 5.09
C SER A 82 7.23 1.17 3.61
N TRP A 83 6.98 2.13 2.71
CA TRP A 83 6.99 1.93 1.24
C TRP A 83 5.94 0.93 0.72
N ASP A 84 4.91 0.64 1.52
CA ASP A 84 3.84 -0.28 1.18
C ASP A 84 2.79 0.31 0.23
N ILE A 85 2.03 -0.60 -0.37
CA ILE A 85 0.86 -0.29 -1.19
C ILE A 85 -0.39 -0.95 -0.62
N ILE A 86 -1.50 -0.21 -0.62
CA ILE A 86 -2.83 -0.71 -0.27
C ILE A 86 -3.73 -0.59 -1.49
N PHE A 87 -4.33 -1.69 -1.90
CA PHE A 87 -5.36 -1.73 -2.93
C PHE A 87 -6.75 -1.60 -2.32
N TYR A 88 -7.58 -0.80 -2.98
CA TYR A 88 -8.97 -0.65 -2.62
C TYR A 88 -9.89 -0.52 -3.84
N MET A 89 -11.02 -1.22 -3.80
CA MET A 89 -12.17 -0.97 -4.67
C MET A 89 -13.48 -1.07 -3.89
N PRO A 90 -14.53 -0.34 -4.29
CA PRO A 90 -15.84 -0.44 -3.66
C PRO A 90 -16.30 -1.90 -3.59
N LYS A 91 -16.97 -2.26 -2.49
CA LYS A 91 -17.50 -3.62 -2.21
C LYS A 91 -16.43 -4.70 -1.98
N LYS A 92 -15.13 -4.35 -1.93
CA LYS A 92 -14.06 -5.21 -1.40
C LYS A 92 -13.38 -4.51 -0.23
N SER A 93 -12.89 -5.31 0.73
CA SER A 93 -12.07 -4.76 1.80
C SER A 93 -10.72 -4.31 1.25
N ALA A 94 -10.18 -3.22 1.79
CA ALA A 94 -8.85 -2.77 1.43
C ALA A 94 -7.81 -3.86 1.80
N LYS A 95 -6.75 -4.00 1.00
CA LYS A 95 -5.71 -5.01 1.19
C LYS A 95 -4.34 -4.37 1.01
N GLN A 96 -3.45 -4.54 1.99
CA GLN A 96 -2.02 -4.32 1.81
C GLN A 96 -1.47 -5.45 0.93
N ILE A 97 -0.69 -5.08 -0.08
CA ILE A 97 -0.18 -6.03 -1.07
C ILE A 97 1.33 -6.21 -0.95
N ASP A 98 1.82 -7.33 -1.46
CA ASP A 98 3.25 -7.54 -1.66
C ASP A 98 3.71 -6.75 -2.89
N ILE A 99 4.54 -5.72 -2.65
CA ILE A 99 5.04 -4.84 -3.71
C ILE A 99 6.05 -5.53 -4.64
N THR A 100 6.64 -6.64 -4.19
CA THR A 100 7.61 -7.41 -4.99
C THR A 100 6.92 -8.23 -6.09
N ASP A 101 5.61 -8.50 -5.95
CA ASP A 101 4.78 -9.24 -6.90
C ASP A 101 3.52 -8.46 -7.30
N ILE A 102 3.71 -7.18 -7.65
CA ILE A 102 2.63 -6.23 -7.94
C ILE A 102 1.66 -6.71 -9.03
N GLU A 103 2.15 -7.43 -10.03
CA GLU A 103 1.31 -7.89 -11.15
C GLU A 103 0.33 -8.96 -10.69
N ASN A 104 0.80 -9.97 -9.96
CA ASN A 104 -0.03 -11.03 -9.42
C ASN A 104 -1.02 -10.49 -8.38
N GLU A 105 -0.55 -9.63 -7.46
CA GLU A 105 -1.40 -8.94 -6.50
C GLU A 105 -2.50 -8.13 -7.19
N PHE A 106 -2.18 -7.48 -8.31
CA PHE A 106 -3.15 -6.77 -9.13
C PHE A 106 -4.22 -7.68 -9.73
N GLN A 107 -3.81 -8.79 -10.35
CA GLN A 107 -4.72 -9.79 -10.90
C GLN A 107 -5.64 -10.32 -9.81
N ASN A 108 -5.05 -10.74 -8.69
CA ASN A 108 -5.77 -11.37 -7.58
C ASN A 108 -6.77 -10.43 -6.92
N TYR A 109 -6.41 -9.16 -6.72
CA TYR A 109 -7.27 -8.21 -6.03
C TYR A 109 -8.33 -7.59 -6.95
N PHE A 110 -7.92 -7.02 -8.09
CA PHE A 110 -8.83 -6.23 -8.93
C PHE A 110 -9.57 -7.06 -9.98
N LEU A 111 -8.99 -8.15 -10.46
CA LEU A 111 -9.55 -8.93 -11.58
C LEU A 111 -10.24 -10.23 -11.13
N THR A 112 -9.95 -10.74 -9.92
CA THR A 112 -10.73 -11.84 -9.36
C THR A 112 -12.16 -11.41 -9.07
N ILE A 113 -13.09 -11.96 -9.84
CA ILE A 113 -14.53 -11.90 -9.58
C ILE A 113 -14.81 -12.97 -8.54
N LYS A 114 -15.27 -12.58 -7.33
CA LYS A 114 -15.87 -13.56 -6.42
C LYS A 114 -17.06 -14.17 -7.16
N LYS A 115 -16.95 -15.42 -7.59
CA LYS A 115 -18.11 -16.22 -8.00
C LYS A 115 -19.02 -16.31 -6.78
N THR A 116 -20.04 -15.47 -6.71
CA THR A 116 -21.13 -15.66 -5.75
C THR A 116 -21.76 -16.99 -6.13
N LYS A 117 -21.59 -18.03 -5.31
CA LYS A 117 -22.43 -19.23 -5.41
C LYS A 117 -23.87 -18.74 -5.20
N PHE A 118 -24.69 -18.87 -6.24
CA PHE A 118 -26.14 -18.80 -6.15
C PHE A 118 -26.66 -20.03 -5.43
#